data_AF-A0A967WXX1-F1
#
_entry.id   AF-A0A967WXX1-F1
#
_cell.length_a   1.000
_cell.length_b   1.000
_cell.length_c   1.000
_cell.angle_alpha   90.00
_cell.angle_beta   90.00
_cell.angle_gamma   90.00
#
_symmetry.space_group_name_H-M   'P 1'
#
loop_
_entity.id
_entity.type
_entity.pdbx_description
1 polymer ?
#
loop_
_entity_poly.entity_id
_entity_poly.type
_entity_poly.pdbx_seq_one_letter_code
_entity_poly.pdbx_strand_id
1 'polypeptide(L)'
;FQFWRITVPQVMPLLFLAVLFRAVEAIKAFDLVWVLTKGGPGDSTELIAVNLYRQAFLGQFQTGRAAALAYIIWMIIIGVSSVLIARINKSRSE
;
A
#
# COMPACT_ATOMS: atom_id res chain seq x y z
N PHE A 1 20.16 -17.06 -21.39
CA PHE A 1 18.74 -17.38 -21.08
C PHE A 1 18.52 -18.05 -19.70
N GLN A 2 19.49 -18.04 -18.77
CA GLN A 2 19.32 -18.74 -17.47
C GLN A 2 18.56 -17.93 -16.41
N PHE A 3 18.61 -16.59 -16.44
CA PHE A 3 17.99 -15.73 -15.42
C PHE A 3 16.48 -15.99 -15.24
N TRP A 4 15.70 -15.95 -16.32
CA TRP A 4 14.24 -16.08 -16.28
C TRP A 4 13.74 -17.51 -16.00
N ARG A 5 14.55 -18.54 -16.29
CA ARG A 5 14.15 -19.94 -16.17
C ARG A 5 14.68 -20.64 -14.93
N ILE A 6 15.75 -20.13 -14.33
CA ILE A 6 16.43 -20.77 -13.19
C ILE A 6 16.41 -19.83 -12.00
N THR A 7 17.03 -18.66 -12.13
CA THR A 7 17.17 -17.72 -11.01
C THR A 7 15.81 -17.19 -10.54
N VAL A 8 14.98 -16.67 -11.45
CA VAL A 8 13.68 -16.07 -11.11
C VAL A 8 12.78 -17.09 -10.40
N PRO A 9 12.48 -18.30 -10.94
CA PRO A 9 11.64 -19.30 -10.27
C PRO A 9 12.15 -19.69 -8.87
N GLN A 10 13.46 -19.80 -8.69
CA GLN A 10 14.05 -20.17 -7.40
C GLN A 10 13.83 -19.12 -6.31
N VAL A 11 13.83 -17.83 -6.67
CA VAL A 11 13.59 -16.73 -5.71
C VAL A 11 12.15 -16.22 -5.72
N MET A 12 11.26 -16.76 -6.57
CA MET A 12 9.86 -16.30 -6.68
C MET A 12 9.12 -16.21 -5.34
N PRO A 13 9.23 -17.16 -4.40
CA PRO A 13 8.53 -17.06 -3.11
C PRO A 13 8.95 -15.83 -2.31
N LEU A 14 10.25 -15.49 -2.33
CA LEU A 14 10.78 -14.31 -1.67
C LEU A 14 10.40 -13.02 -2.41
N LEU A 15 10.45 -13.03 -3.75
CA LEU A 15 10.03 -11.89 -4.56
C LEU A 15 8.55 -11.55 -4.36
N PHE A 16 7.68 -12.55 -4.27
CA PHE A 16 6.26 -12.32 -3.98
C PHE A 16 6.05 -11.62 -2.64
N LEU A 17 6.76 -12.06 -1.61
CA LEU A 17 6.69 -11.42 -0.29
C LEU A 17 7.24 -9.99 -0.32
N ALA A 18 8.35 -9.76 -1.02
CA ALA A 18 8.94 -8.44 -1.18
C ALA A 18 8.02 -7.48 -1.93
N VAL A 19 7.38 -7.95 -3.01
CA VAL A 19 6.40 -7.16 -3.79
C VAL A 19 5.16 -6.87 -2.95
N LEU A 20 4.69 -7.82 -2.14
CA LEU A 20 3.57 -7.60 -1.22
C LEU A 20 3.89 -6.45 -0.25
N PHE A 21 5.02 -6.52 0.44
CA PHE A 21 5.41 -5.46 1.39
C PHE A 21 5.57 -4.12 0.69
N ARG A 22 6.22 -4.10 -0.49
CA ARG A 22 6.38 -2.87 -1.28
C ARG A 22 5.06 -2.28 -1.75
N ALA A 23 4.09 -3.12 -2.13
CA ALA A 23 2.76 -2.64 -2.50
C ALA A 23 2.03 -2.00 -1.30
N VAL A 24 2.13 -2.62 -0.12
CA VAL A 24 1.52 -2.08 1.11
C VAL A 24 2.16 -0.75 1.51
N GLU A 25 3.48 -0.62 1.42
CA GLU A 25 4.20 0.63 1.66
C GLU A 25 3.80 1.72 0.66
N ALA A 26 3.72 1.38 -0.63
CA ALA A 26 3.38 2.34 -1.68
C ALA A 26 1.98 2.94 -1.49
N ILE A 27 0.99 2.15 -1.07
CA ILE A 27 -0.39 2.62 -0.80
C ILE A 27 -0.42 3.61 0.40
N LYS A 28 0.49 3.43 1.36
CA LYS A 28 0.57 4.25 2.57
C LYS A 28 1.60 5.38 2.49
N ALA A 29 2.26 5.56 1.33
CA ALA A 29 3.25 6.60 1.15
C ALA A 29 2.60 7.96 1.37
N PHE A 30 3.08 8.69 2.37
CA PHE A 30 2.54 10.01 2.73
C PHE A 30 3.63 11.06 2.63
N ASP A 31 4.73 10.79 3.34
CA ASP A 31 5.96 11.56 3.38
C ASP A 31 6.45 11.97 2.00
N LEU A 32 6.62 11.01 1.09
CA LEU A 32 7.18 11.27 -0.24
C LEU A 32 6.32 12.24 -1.06
N VAL A 33 5.01 11.99 -1.11
CA VAL A 33 4.07 12.80 -1.91
C VAL A 33 3.85 14.16 -1.25
N TRP A 34 3.80 14.20 0.09
CA TRP A 34 3.65 15.45 0.83
C TRP A 34 4.83 16.39 0.63
N VAL A 35 6.06 15.86 0.68
CA VAL A 35 7.29 16.67 0.51
C VAL A 35 7.44 17.17 -0.92
N LEU A 36 7.15 16.33 -1.92
CA LEU A 36 7.41 16.67 -3.31
C LEU A 36 6.33 17.54 -3.96
N THR A 37 5.06 17.19 -3.77
CA THR A 37 3.96 17.82 -4.52
C THR A 37 2.82 18.31 -3.64
N LYS A 38 2.76 17.89 -2.37
CA LYS A 38 1.61 18.12 -1.47
C LYS A 38 0.27 17.66 -2.06
N GLY A 39 0.31 16.69 -2.98
CA GLY A 39 -0.85 16.17 -3.72
C GLY A 39 -1.17 16.88 -5.04
N GLY A 40 -0.39 17.89 -5.45
CA GLY A 40 -0.64 18.68 -6.65
C GLY A 40 0.01 18.17 -7.94
N PRO A 41 -0.26 18.80 -9.10
CA PRO A 41 -1.14 19.97 -9.31
C PRO A 41 -2.63 19.63 -9.16
N GLY A 42 -3.37 20.43 -8.38
CA GLY A 42 -4.73 20.09 -7.94
C GLY A 42 -4.72 18.87 -7.02
N ASP A 43 -5.47 17.83 -7.40
CA ASP A 43 -5.55 16.53 -6.70
C ASP A 43 -4.91 15.38 -7.51
N SER A 44 -4.17 15.69 -8.59
CA SER A 44 -3.70 14.70 -9.57
C SER A 44 -2.68 13.70 -9.03
N THR A 45 -1.92 14.07 -8.00
CA THR A 45 -1.00 13.15 -7.30
C THR A 45 -1.44 12.94 -5.85
N GLU A 46 -2.69 13.24 -5.50
CA GLU A 46 -3.14 13.12 -4.12
C GLU A 46 -3.31 11.64 -3.75
N LEU A 47 -2.51 11.18 -2.78
CA LEU A 47 -2.71 9.88 -2.16
C LEU A 47 -3.74 9.97 -1.04
N ILE A 48 -4.38 8.85 -0.73
CA ILE A 48 -5.43 8.81 0.29
C ILE A 48 -4.90 9.30 1.65
N ALA A 49 -3.65 8.99 1.98
CA ALA A 49 -2.99 9.48 3.19
C ALA A 49 -2.86 11.01 3.23
N VAL A 50 -2.60 11.66 2.09
CA VAL A 50 -2.53 13.12 1.98
C VAL A 50 -3.91 13.74 2.17
N ASN A 51 -4.92 13.14 1.55
CA ASN A 51 -6.30 13.59 1.69
C ASN A 51 -6.80 13.48 3.14
N LEU A 52 -6.51 12.35 3.81
CA LEU A 52 -6.79 12.12 5.24
C LEU A 52 -6.16 13.18 6.13
N TYR A 53 -4.87 13.47 5.90
CA TYR A 53 -4.15 14.51 6.64
C TYR A 53 -4.81 15.89 6.44
N ARG A 54 -5.23 16.19 5.21
CA ARG A 54 -5.93 17.44 4.89
C ARG A 54 -7.25 17.57 5.63
N GLN A 55 -8.09 16.53 5.62
CA GLN A 55 -9.37 16.52 6.32
C GLN A 55 -9.22 16.60 7.85
N ALA A 56 -8.19 15.96 8.40
CA ALA A 56 -7.95 15.92 9.84
C ALA A 56 -7.36 17.24 10.38
N PHE A 57 -6.42 17.86 9.66
CA PHE A 57 -5.57 18.92 10.21
C PHE A 57 -5.57 20.24 9.41
N LEU A 58 -5.96 20.25 8.14
CA LEU A 58 -5.88 21.43 7.27
C LEU A 58 -7.26 22.03 6.97
N GLY A 59 -7.86 22.64 7.98
CA GLY A 59 -9.00 23.56 7.84
C GLY A 59 -10.40 22.96 8.02
N GLN A 60 -10.57 21.63 7.87
CA GLN A 60 -11.86 20.96 8.13
C GLN A 60 -11.99 20.46 9.56
N PHE A 61 -10.88 20.13 10.23
CA PHE A 61 -10.83 19.55 11.59
C PHE A 61 -11.78 18.36 11.80
N GLN A 62 -12.11 17.63 10.73
CA GLN A 62 -13.02 16.48 10.75
C GLN A 62 -12.23 15.20 11.09
N THR A 63 -11.54 15.22 12.23
CA THR A 63 -10.67 14.12 12.67
C THR A 63 -11.40 12.79 12.82
N GLY A 64 -12.67 12.80 13.25
CA GLY A 64 -13.49 11.58 13.35
C GLY A 64 -13.78 10.94 11.98
N ARG A 65 -14.06 11.75 10.95
CA ARG A 65 -14.27 11.26 9.58
C ARG A 65 -12.97 10.75 8.96
N ALA A 66 -11.89 11.48 9.15
CA ALA A 66 -10.57 11.04 8.71
C ALA A 66 -10.15 9.72 9.39
N ALA A 67 -10.38 9.58 10.70
CA ALA A 67 -10.11 8.34 11.42
C ALA A 67 -10.94 7.17 10.87
N ALA A 68 -12.24 7.37 10.62
CA ALA A 68 -13.10 6.34 10.05
C ALA A 68 -12.60 5.87 8.67
N LEU A 69 -12.24 6.80 7.78
CA LEU A 69 -11.67 6.49 6.47
C LEU A 69 -10.33 5.75 6.59
N ALA A 70 -9.46 6.17 7.52
CA ALA A 70 -8.19 5.49 7.78
C ALA A 70 -8.39 4.03 8.21
N TYR A 71 -9.36 3.76 9.08
CA TYR A 71 -9.71 2.39 9.49
C TYR A 71 -10.27 1.55 8.34
N ILE A 72 -11.11 2.12 7.48
CA ILE A 72 -11.64 1.41 6.29
C ILE A 72 -10.49 0.98 5.38
N ILE A 73 -9.54 1.87 5.10
CA ILE A 73 -8.37 1.56 4.26
C ILE A 73 -7.48 0.52 4.94
N TRP A 74 -7.27 0.65 6.25
CA TRP A 74 -6.50 -0.33 7.01
C TRP A 74 -7.11 -1.74 6.93
N MET A 75 -8.44 -1.85 7.04
CA MET A 75 -9.17 -3.12 6.86
C MET A 75 -9.01 -3.69 5.46
N ILE A 76 -9.07 -2.84 4.41
CA ILE A 76 -8.84 -3.28 3.02
C ILE A 76 -7.42 -3.82 2.85
N ILE A 77 -6.41 -3.12 3.38
CA ILE A 77 -5.01 -3.54 3.26
C ILE A 77 -4.78 -4.88 3.97
N ILE A 78 -5.33 -5.08 5.17
CA ILE A 78 -5.24 -6.37 5.88
C ILE A 78 -6.01 -7.46 5.12
N GLY A 79 -7.20 -7.16 4.61
CA GLY A 79 -7.98 -8.11 3.83
C GLY A 79 -7.22 -8.58 2.58
N VAL A 80 -6.69 -7.65 1.79
CA VAL A 80 -5.91 -7.98 0.58
C VAL A 80 -4.62 -8.72 0.95
N SER A 81 -3.88 -8.25 1.95
CA SER A 81 -2.62 -8.87 2.36
C SER A 81 -2.83 -10.30 2.90
N SER A 82 -3.85 -10.52 3.73
CA SER A 82 -4.15 -11.83 4.29
C SER A 82 -4.58 -12.84 3.21
N VAL A 83 -5.40 -12.42 2.24
CA VAL A 83 -5.77 -13.25 1.09
C VAL A 83 -4.54 -13.59 0.24
N LEU A 84 -3.66 -12.62 -0.03
CA LEU A 84 -2.45 -12.86 -0.82
C LEU A 84 -1.51 -13.85 -0.12
N ILE A 85 -1.28 -13.65 1.18
CA ILE A 85 -0.45 -14.54 2.01
C ILE A 85 -1.05 -15.95 2.06
N ALA A 86 -2.37 -16.07 2.24
CA ALA A 86 -3.04 -17.37 2.26
C ALA A 86 -2.87 -18.12 0.93
N ARG A 87 -2.94 -17.41 -0.21
CA ARG A 87 -2.68 -18.00 -1.53
C ARG A 87 -1.23 -18.45 -1.71
N ILE A 88 -0.27 -17.64 -1.27
CA ILE A 88 1.16 -17.99 -1.31
C ILE A 88 1.43 -19.22 -0.43
N ASN A 89 0.83 -19.28 0.77
CA ASN A 89 1.05 -20.39 1.68
C ASN A 89 0.47 -21.71 1.15
N LYS A 90 -0.69 -21.67 0.48
CA LYS A 90 -1.30 -22.85 -0.17
C LYS A 90 -0.42 -23.42 -1.29
N SER A 91 0.25 -22.56 -2.06
CA SER A 91 1.20 -22.98 -3.10
C SER A 91 2.48 -23.62 -2.54
N ARG A 92 2.78 -23.45 -1.24
CA ARG A 92 3.98 -23.99 -0.59
C ARG A 92 3.70 -25.30 0.16
N SER A 93 2.43 -25.63 0.39
CA SER A 93 1.98 -26.85 1.08
C SER A 93 1.63 -28.02 0.15
N GLU A 94 1.74 -27.82 -1.17
CA GLU A 94 1.75 -28.86 -2.21
C GLU A 94 3.20 -29.12 -2.65
#